data_AF-R6CI45-F1
#
_entry.id   AF-R6CI45-F1
#
_cell.length_a   1.000
_cell.length_b   1.000
_cell.length_c   1.000
_cell.angle_alpha   90.00
_cell.angle_beta   90.00
_cell.angle_gamma   90.00
#
_symmetry.space_group_name_H-M   'P 1'
#
loop_
_entity.id
_entity.type
_entity.pdbx_description
1 polymer ?
#
loop_
_entity_poly.entity_id
_entity_poly.type
_entity_poly.pdbx_seq_one_letter_code
_entity_poly.pdbx_strand_id
1 'polypeptide(L)'
;MDILTHFRTIEELTKTLSREQKLLSEMFEKRKLIKFPLGLALDLVENNEKRLKRLLDYGVLVKAGNTLEIESDYLNFFEEVLDVNEEISVLSVQECINTLKEHIGYFLQETNVNRRAGYQDTVRQLLKKTGFRTLKNVVDLKRNMDNAYKQEPNYVIKKKKLQNLDEKSHSIRAMIRECEKLMDNEHAFFIMANDPHMAKTCSDVKHDFVEAYHALMEIDRQIIIYINQIDQQNQLYKKIRKLKYLQDQFLIKTDTNIVQVLEEKNPLWMESRQYSKIRLSLEMLRENDQIVQILRKIAERNGIQKTARTEAEPLTDEDLQTHVQRLKEVDPTEVWNAFSASSYNLFDFILKYDYNSKRDIEDHAALFCQLVILHPEECRMTGKYATYQDIEYPIIYAK
;
A
#
# COMPACT_ATOMS: atom_id res chain seq x y z
N MET A 1 -34.00 40.63 20.26
CA MET A 1 -34.78 39.70 19.41
C MET A 1 -34.81 40.34 18.05
N ASP A 2 -33.82 40.05 17.22
CA ASP A 2 -33.78 40.55 15.85
C ASP A 2 -34.71 39.68 15.01
N ILE A 3 -35.61 40.33 14.29
CA ILE A 3 -36.64 39.71 13.48
C ILE A 3 -35.91 39.00 12.32
N LEU A 4 -35.84 37.66 12.37
CA LEU A 4 -35.40 36.85 11.24
C LEU A 4 -36.24 37.23 10.02
N THR A 5 -35.58 37.76 8.98
CA THR A 5 -36.23 38.09 7.72
C THR A 5 -36.38 36.81 6.94
N HIS A 6 -37.61 36.33 6.71
CA HIS A 6 -37.83 35.15 5.87
C HIS A 6 -37.81 35.52 4.38
N PHE A 7 -37.29 34.61 3.55
CA PHE A 7 -37.42 34.70 2.09
C PHE A 7 -38.91 34.71 1.71
N ARG A 8 -39.32 35.70 0.92
CA ARG A 8 -40.74 35.83 0.52
C ARG A 8 -41.04 35.14 -0.81
N THR A 9 -40.01 34.88 -1.62
CA THR A 9 -40.15 34.20 -2.92
C THR A 9 -39.00 33.21 -3.17
N ILE A 10 -39.29 32.18 -3.98
CA ILE A 10 -38.28 31.20 -4.44
C ILE A 10 -37.18 31.89 -5.25
N GLU A 11 -37.51 32.94 -6.00
CA GLU A 11 -36.53 33.69 -6.80
C GLU A 11 -35.52 34.44 -5.91
N GLU A 12 -35.98 34.99 -4.78
CA GLU A 12 -35.11 35.65 -3.80
C GLU A 12 -34.17 34.64 -3.12
N LEU A 13 -34.70 33.48 -2.73
CA LEU A 13 -33.91 32.37 -2.15
C LEU A 13 -32.84 31.87 -3.13
N THR A 14 -33.25 31.53 -4.36
CA THR A 14 -32.33 30.97 -5.35
C THR A 14 -31.25 31.97 -5.78
N LYS A 15 -31.58 33.26 -5.94
CA LYS A 15 -30.59 34.31 -6.25
C LYS A 15 -29.60 34.53 -5.11
N THR A 16 -30.05 34.50 -3.86
CA THR A 16 -29.15 34.68 -2.70
C THR A 16 -28.24 33.48 -2.50
N LEU A 17 -28.77 32.25 -2.58
CA LEU A 17 -27.97 31.03 -2.51
C LEU A 17 -27.00 30.89 -3.70
N SER A 18 -27.43 31.22 -4.91
CA SER A 18 -26.57 31.23 -6.11
C SER A 18 -25.40 32.19 -5.97
N ARG A 19 -25.66 33.38 -5.42
CA ARG A 19 -24.64 34.41 -5.28
C ARG A 19 -23.56 34.04 -4.27
N GLU A 20 -23.94 33.36 -3.19
CA GLU A 20 -23.05 32.92 -2.13
C GLU A 20 -22.70 31.42 -2.22
N GLN A 21 -22.85 30.83 -3.41
CA GLN A 21 -22.63 29.40 -3.65
C GLN A 21 -21.23 28.96 -3.21
N LYS A 22 -20.18 29.76 -3.47
CA LYS A 22 -18.80 29.42 -3.10
C LYS A 22 -18.63 29.21 -1.60
N LEU A 23 -19.19 30.13 -0.79
CA LEU A 23 -19.16 30.03 0.67
C LEU A 23 -19.93 28.79 1.13
N LEU A 24 -21.16 28.63 0.65
CA LEU A 24 -22.04 27.53 1.06
C LEU A 24 -21.46 26.17 0.67
N SER A 25 -20.89 26.03 -0.53
CA SER A 25 -20.20 24.81 -0.98
C SER A 25 -19.02 24.47 -0.06
N GLU A 26 -18.13 25.42 0.23
CA GLU A 26 -16.99 25.16 1.11
C GLU A 26 -17.40 24.82 2.55
N MET A 27 -18.41 25.52 3.08
CA MET A 27 -18.95 25.24 4.41
C MET A 27 -19.61 23.87 4.45
N PHE A 28 -20.31 23.47 3.40
CA PHE A 28 -20.99 22.18 3.30
C PHE A 28 -20.00 21.00 3.13
N GLU A 29 -18.94 21.18 2.36
CA GLU A 29 -17.88 20.16 2.25
C GLU A 29 -17.15 19.94 3.57
N LYS A 30 -16.88 21.02 4.32
CA LYS A 30 -16.14 20.98 5.58
C LYS A 30 -17.02 20.80 6.83
N ARG A 31 -18.33 20.56 6.65
CA ARG A 31 -19.36 20.55 7.71
C ARG A 31 -19.07 19.61 8.90
N LYS A 32 -18.32 18.52 8.69
CA LYS A 32 -17.96 17.54 9.75
C LYS A 32 -16.56 17.72 10.33
N LEU A 33 -15.73 18.55 9.72
CA LEU A 33 -14.29 18.60 9.99
C LEU A 33 -13.88 19.84 10.78
N ILE A 34 -14.51 21.00 10.52
CA ILE A 34 -14.05 22.29 11.05
C ILE A 34 -15.25 23.20 11.34
N LYS A 35 -15.27 23.83 12.53
CA LYS A 35 -16.14 24.98 12.78
C LYS A 35 -15.64 26.16 11.96
N PHE A 36 -16.43 26.61 10.98
CA PHE A 36 -15.96 27.51 9.94
C PHE A 36 -15.62 28.89 10.52
N PRO A 37 -14.37 29.37 10.48
CA PRO A 37 -14.01 30.64 11.11
C PRO A 37 -14.55 31.83 10.30
N LEU A 38 -15.01 32.87 11.00
CA LEU A 38 -15.57 34.09 10.38
C LEU A 38 -14.63 34.77 9.37
N GLY A 39 -13.32 34.75 9.62
CA GLY A 39 -12.33 35.35 8.72
C GLY A 39 -12.33 34.68 7.34
N LEU A 40 -12.31 33.34 7.30
CA LEU A 40 -12.38 32.59 6.05
C LEU A 40 -13.71 32.81 5.31
N ALA A 41 -14.81 32.93 6.04
CA ALA A 41 -16.10 33.21 5.43
C ALA A 41 -16.13 34.62 4.80
N LEU A 42 -15.51 35.62 5.45
CA LEU A 42 -15.40 36.96 4.89
C LEU A 42 -14.53 36.99 3.63
N ASP A 43 -13.43 36.25 3.61
CA ASP A 43 -12.56 36.12 2.44
C ASP A 43 -13.32 35.51 1.24
N LEU A 44 -14.12 34.46 1.49
CA LEU A 44 -14.94 33.79 0.47
C LEU A 44 -16.09 34.65 -0.06
N VAL A 45 -16.54 35.65 0.72
CA VAL A 45 -17.59 36.62 0.35
C VAL A 45 -16.98 37.93 -0.17
N GLU A 46 -15.72 37.91 -0.63
CA GLU A 46 -15.01 39.06 -1.19
C GLU A 46 -14.95 40.26 -0.22
N ASN A 47 -14.77 40.00 1.08
CA ASN A 47 -14.74 40.99 2.16
C ASN A 47 -16.01 41.85 2.31
N ASN A 48 -17.15 41.36 1.81
CA ASN A 48 -18.41 42.10 1.89
C ASN A 48 -19.26 41.69 3.10
N GLU A 49 -19.03 42.33 4.24
CA GLU A 49 -19.76 42.06 5.49
C GLU A 49 -21.29 42.16 5.34
N LYS A 50 -21.80 43.01 4.43
CA LYS A 50 -23.25 43.18 4.23
C LYS A 50 -23.89 41.93 3.64
N ARG A 51 -23.16 41.16 2.83
CA ARG A 51 -23.66 39.92 2.23
C ARG A 51 -23.71 38.80 3.26
N LEU A 52 -22.66 38.69 4.07
CA LEU A 52 -22.61 37.75 5.19
C LEU A 52 -23.71 38.06 6.23
N LYS A 53 -23.91 39.34 6.56
CA LYS A 53 -25.02 39.78 7.44
C LYS A 53 -26.38 39.39 6.88
N ARG A 54 -26.62 39.53 5.57
CA ARG A 54 -27.87 39.02 4.96
C ARG A 54 -28.05 37.54 5.22
N LEU A 55 -27.03 36.70 5.02
CA LEU A 55 -27.17 35.26 5.29
C LEU A 55 -27.49 34.95 6.76
N LEU A 56 -27.01 35.76 7.71
CA LEU A 56 -27.37 35.68 9.12
C LEU A 56 -28.81 36.17 9.37
N ASP A 57 -29.19 37.30 8.78
CA ASP A 57 -30.51 37.92 8.94
C ASP A 57 -31.62 37.04 8.33
N TYR A 58 -31.32 36.35 7.22
CA TYR A 58 -32.21 35.38 6.58
C TYR A 58 -32.20 33.99 7.24
N GLY A 59 -31.40 33.79 8.29
CA GLY A 59 -31.33 32.53 9.03
C GLY A 59 -30.47 31.44 8.39
N VAL A 60 -30.05 31.59 7.13
CA VAL A 60 -29.24 30.58 6.42
C VAL A 60 -27.97 30.18 7.18
N LEU A 61 -27.35 31.14 7.86
CA LEU A 61 -26.17 30.92 8.71
C LEU A 61 -26.50 31.28 10.16
N VAL A 62 -25.89 30.55 11.10
CA VAL A 62 -25.90 30.85 12.53
C VAL A 62 -24.50 31.19 12.97
N LYS A 63 -24.38 32.28 13.74
CA LYS A 63 -23.10 32.71 14.33
C LYS A 63 -22.94 32.12 15.73
N ALA A 64 -21.98 31.22 15.88
CA ALA A 64 -21.57 30.68 17.17
C ALA A 64 -20.20 31.28 17.57
N GLY A 65 -20.20 32.44 18.22
CA GLY A 65 -18.96 33.12 18.63
C GLY A 65 -18.14 33.62 17.44
N ASN A 66 -16.90 33.11 17.28
CA ASN A 66 -16.02 33.44 16.14
C ASN A 66 -16.17 32.49 14.94
N THR A 67 -17.12 31.56 15.01
CA THR A 67 -17.37 30.56 13.97
C THR A 67 -18.78 30.71 13.41
N LEU A 68 -18.92 30.34 12.14
CA LEU A 68 -20.17 30.28 11.40
C LEU A 68 -20.52 28.82 11.14
N GLU A 69 -21.81 28.52 11.28
CA GLU A 69 -22.38 27.22 10.97
C GLU A 69 -23.59 27.46 10.04
N ILE A 70 -23.87 26.51 9.15
CA ILE A 70 -25.11 26.54 8.36
C ILE A 70 -26.25 26.16 9.29
N GLU A 71 -27.37 26.88 9.22
CA GLU A 71 -28.56 26.53 10.01
C GLU A 71 -29.05 25.12 9.69
N SER A 72 -29.56 24.41 10.69
CA SER A 72 -29.98 23.00 10.58
C SER A 72 -30.96 22.76 9.45
N ASP A 73 -31.91 23.67 9.23
CA ASP A 73 -32.97 23.49 8.24
C ASP A 73 -32.42 23.58 6.81
N TYR A 74 -31.48 24.51 6.58
CA TYR A 74 -30.78 24.63 5.30
C TYR A 74 -29.75 23.53 5.08
N LEU A 75 -29.05 23.10 6.14
CA LEU A 75 -28.13 21.98 6.06
C LEU A 75 -28.90 20.70 5.70
N ASN A 76 -30.00 20.41 6.39
CA ASN A 76 -30.89 19.29 6.06
C ASN A 76 -31.43 19.40 4.63
N PHE A 77 -31.84 20.60 4.19
CA PHE A 77 -32.27 20.82 2.81
C PHE A 77 -31.16 20.48 1.80
N PHE A 78 -29.93 20.97 2.00
CA PHE A 78 -28.82 20.67 1.10
C PHE A 78 -28.45 19.18 1.11
N GLU A 79 -28.43 18.54 2.27
CA GLU A 79 -28.14 17.11 2.35
C GLU A 79 -29.26 16.23 1.77
N GLU A 80 -30.53 16.66 1.91
CA GLU A 80 -31.68 16.00 1.28
C GLU A 80 -31.65 16.14 -0.24
N VAL A 81 -31.36 17.34 -0.76
CA VAL A 81 -31.38 17.64 -2.20
C VAL A 81 -30.13 17.15 -2.94
N LEU A 82 -28.95 17.23 -2.32
CA LEU A 82 -27.68 16.85 -2.95
C LEU A 82 -27.33 15.36 -2.76
N ASP A 83 -28.19 14.58 -2.10
CA ASP A 83 -27.93 13.17 -1.77
C ASP A 83 -26.62 12.92 -0.99
N VAL A 84 -26.16 13.93 -0.23
CA VAL A 84 -24.94 13.85 0.61
C VAL A 84 -25.28 13.57 2.09
N ASN A 85 -26.55 13.36 2.42
CA ASN A 85 -27.00 12.92 3.74
C ASN A 85 -26.24 11.66 4.17
N GLU A 86 -25.28 11.80 5.08
CA GLU A 86 -24.59 10.66 5.70
C GLU A 86 -25.32 10.18 6.97
N GLU A 87 -26.24 10.99 7.50
CA GLU A 87 -27.09 10.57 8.60
C GLU A 87 -28.34 9.89 8.04
N ILE A 88 -28.53 8.62 8.42
CA ILE A 88 -29.75 7.88 8.09
C ILE A 88 -30.88 8.58 8.83
N SER A 89 -31.68 9.36 8.10
CA SER A 89 -32.93 9.92 8.59
C SER A 89 -33.93 8.77 8.78
N VAL A 90 -33.82 8.09 9.92
CA VAL A 90 -34.95 7.35 10.48
C VAL A 90 -35.89 8.42 11.05
N LEU A 91 -36.46 9.26 10.18
CA LEU A 91 -37.72 9.95 10.50
C LEU A 91 -38.63 8.88 11.09
N SER A 92 -39.25 9.16 12.23
CA SER A 92 -39.87 8.09 12.99
C SER A 92 -40.82 7.37 12.04
N VAL A 93 -40.56 6.08 11.85
CA VAL A 93 -41.36 5.19 11.00
C VAL A 93 -42.86 5.44 11.26
N GLN A 94 -43.15 5.67 12.54
CA GLN A 94 -44.44 6.05 13.05
C GLN A 94 -45.00 7.37 12.50
N GLU A 95 -44.22 8.45 12.37
CA GLU A 95 -44.69 9.72 11.79
C GLU A 95 -45.10 9.57 10.32
N CYS A 96 -44.31 8.85 9.52
CA CYS A 96 -44.64 8.63 8.11
C CYS A 96 -45.93 7.81 7.95
N ILE A 97 -46.07 6.79 8.78
CA ILE A 97 -47.24 5.91 8.82
C ILE A 97 -48.47 6.65 9.36
N ASN A 98 -48.30 7.46 10.41
CA ASN A 98 -49.39 8.23 11.02
C ASN A 98 -49.90 9.30 10.07
N THR A 99 -49.00 10.07 9.42
CA THR A 99 -49.40 11.08 8.43
C THR A 99 -50.12 10.45 7.25
N LEU A 100 -49.66 9.29 6.77
CA LEU A 100 -50.36 8.53 5.74
C LEU A 100 -51.77 8.12 6.19
N LYS A 101 -51.90 7.53 7.39
CA LYS A 101 -53.19 7.14 7.98
C LYS A 101 -54.14 8.32 8.18
N GLU A 102 -53.64 9.46 8.62
CA GLU A 102 -54.43 10.68 8.81
C GLU A 102 -55.00 11.17 7.47
N HIS A 103 -54.18 11.27 6.43
CA HIS A 103 -54.64 11.71 5.11
C HIS A 103 -55.61 10.71 4.46
N ILE A 104 -55.45 9.42 4.72
CA ILE A 104 -56.41 8.38 4.32
C ILE A 104 -57.73 8.57 5.09
N GLY A 105 -57.67 8.86 6.38
CA GLY A 105 -58.83 9.21 7.20
C GLY A 105 -59.60 10.40 6.64
N TYR A 106 -58.90 11.48 6.26
CA TYR A 106 -59.50 12.64 5.62
C TYR A 106 -60.16 12.30 4.28
N PHE A 107 -59.55 11.44 3.47
CA PHE A 107 -60.16 11.00 2.21
C PHE A 107 -61.45 10.20 2.42
N LEU A 108 -61.52 9.35 3.45
CA LEU A 108 -62.70 8.53 3.72
C LEU A 108 -63.88 9.35 4.27
N GLN A 109 -63.60 10.42 5.02
CA GLN A 109 -64.62 11.27 5.63
C GLN A 109 -65.09 12.41 4.71
N GLU A 110 -64.30 12.80 3.71
CA GLU A 110 -64.61 13.93 2.82
C GLU A 110 -65.71 13.58 1.81
N THR A 111 -66.81 14.34 1.87
CA THR A 111 -67.95 14.20 0.95
C THR A 111 -67.77 14.96 -0.36
N ASN A 112 -66.91 15.98 -0.42
CA ASN A 112 -66.71 16.79 -1.62
C ASN A 112 -65.70 16.13 -2.59
N VAL A 113 -66.13 15.88 -3.83
CA VAL A 113 -65.34 15.19 -4.88
C VAL A 113 -64.01 15.89 -5.17
N ASN A 114 -63.98 17.23 -5.26
CA ASN A 114 -62.76 17.97 -5.60
C ASN A 114 -61.73 17.95 -4.46
N ARG A 115 -62.18 18.08 -3.21
CA ARG A 115 -61.29 17.99 -2.03
C ARG A 115 -60.81 16.56 -1.80
N ARG A 116 -61.70 15.59 -2.02
CA ARG A 116 -61.39 14.17 -1.96
C ARG A 116 -60.31 13.78 -2.97
N ALA A 117 -60.37 14.29 -4.21
CA ALA A 117 -59.29 14.11 -5.20
C ALA A 117 -57.96 14.75 -4.74
N GLY A 118 -58.00 15.94 -4.12
CA GLY A 118 -56.80 16.57 -3.54
C GLY A 118 -56.16 15.76 -2.42
N TYR A 119 -56.97 15.15 -1.53
CA TYR A 119 -56.48 14.23 -0.49
C TYR A 119 -55.90 12.94 -1.10
N GLN A 120 -56.51 12.42 -2.16
CA GLN A 120 -55.96 11.28 -2.90
C GLN A 120 -54.59 11.60 -3.52
N ASP A 121 -54.43 12.79 -4.11
CA ASP A 121 -53.13 13.24 -4.64
C ASP A 121 -52.07 13.42 -3.56
N THR A 122 -52.44 13.91 -2.38
CA THR A 122 -51.49 14.03 -1.26
C THR A 122 -51.09 12.66 -0.74
N VAL A 123 -52.02 11.71 -0.59
CA VAL A 123 -51.70 10.31 -0.23
C VAL A 123 -50.77 9.68 -1.27
N ARG A 124 -51.03 9.88 -2.57
CA ARG A 124 -50.19 9.41 -3.68
C ARG A 124 -48.76 9.97 -3.58
N GLN A 125 -48.62 11.27 -3.35
CA GLN A 125 -47.32 11.93 -3.19
C GLN A 125 -46.58 11.43 -1.93
N LEU A 126 -47.29 11.25 -0.81
CA LEU A 126 -46.73 10.73 0.43
C LEU A 126 -46.20 9.31 0.26
N LEU A 127 -46.96 8.43 -0.41
CA LEU A 127 -46.50 7.06 -0.71
C LEU A 127 -45.25 7.06 -1.58
N LYS A 128 -45.25 7.84 -2.67
CA LYS A 128 -44.08 7.96 -3.54
C LYS A 128 -42.85 8.48 -2.79
N LYS A 129 -43.04 9.49 -1.93
CA LYS A 129 -41.99 10.04 -1.07
C LYS A 129 -41.48 8.98 -0.08
N THR A 130 -42.36 8.14 0.44
CA THR A 130 -42.04 7.06 1.38
C THR A 130 -41.20 5.97 0.71
N GLY A 131 -41.60 5.51 -0.47
CA GLY A 131 -40.83 4.54 -1.27
C GLY A 131 -39.42 5.05 -1.57
N PHE A 132 -39.31 6.26 -2.12
CA PHE A 132 -38.03 6.89 -2.44
C PHE A 132 -37.13 7.07 -1.20
N ARG A 133 -37.68 7.57 -0.09
CA ARG A 133 -36.92 7.74 1.17
C ARG A 133 -36.45 6.40 1.74
N THR A 134 -37.25 5.34 1.60
CA THR A 134 -36.88 4.00 2.05
C THR A 134 -35.67 3.49 1.27
N LEU A 135 -35.71 3.54 -0.06
CA LEU A 135 -34.58 3.14 -0.91
C LEU A 135 -33.32 3.95 -0.59
N LYS A 136 -33.44 5.27 -0.45
CA LYS A 136 -32.33 6.16 -0.08
C LYS A 136 -31.71 5.74 1.26
N ASN A 137 -32.54 5.50 2.29
CA ASN A 137 -32.07 5.05 3.60
C ASN A 137 -31.32 3.71 3.52
N VAL A 138 -31.70 2.79 2.64
CA VAL A 138 -30.98 1.52 2.43
C VAL A 138 -29.60 1.75 1.80
N VAL A 139 -29.51 2.63 0.80
CA VAL A 139 -28.23 3.00 0.16
C VAL A 139 -27.30 3.65 1.18
N ASP A 140 -27.81 4.56 2.00
CA ASP A 140 -27.05 5.21 3.06
C ASP A 140 -26.62 4.23 4.15
N LEU A 141 -27.47 3.28 4.52
CA LEU A 141 -27.15 2.20 5.46
C LEU A 141 -25.95 1.38 4.96
N LYS A 142 -25.93 1.02 3.67
CA LYS A 142 -24.83 0.29 3.04
C LYS A 142 -23.53 1.09 3.06
N ARG A 143 -23.58 2.37 2.67
CA ARG A 143 -22.40 3.27 2.69
C ARG A 143 -21.86 3.45 4.10
N ASN A 144 -22.74 3.66 5.08
CA ASN A 144 -22.37 3.84 6.47
C ASN A 144 -21.81 2.57 7.11
N MET A 145 -22.32 1.41 6.75
CA MET A 145 -21.76 0.12 7.14
C MET A 145 -20.32 -0.03 6.62
N ASP A 146 -20.08 0.25 5.33
CA ASP A 146 -18.74 0.21 4.73
C ASP A 146 -17.78 1.19 5.41
N ASN A 147 -18.23 2.42 5.68
CA ASN A 147 -17.43 3.44 6.36
C ASN A 147 -17.11 3.03 7.80
N ALA A 148 -18.10 2.56 8.57
CA ALA A 148 -17.90 2.06 9.93
C ALA A 148 -16.92 0.88 9.94
N TYR A 149 -16.98 -0.01 8.95
CA TYR A 149 -16.05 -1.14 8.87
C TYR A 149 -14.64 -0.74 8.38
N LYS A 150 -14.47 0.23 7.49
CA LYS A 150 -13.14 0.56 6.94
C LYS A 150 -12.40 1.62 7.74
N GLN A 151 -13.11 2.64 8.22
CA GLN A 151 -12.49 3.83 8.80
C GLN A 151 -12.33 3.77 10.32
N GLU A 152 -13.18 3.02 11.04
CA GLU A 152 -13.09 2.98 12.50
C GLU A 152 -11.91 2.13 12.99
N PRO A 153 -10.94 2.73 13.71
CA PRO A 153 -9.77 2.02 14.18
C PRO A 153 -10.04 1.23 15.47
N ASN A 154 -10.96 1.72 16.32
CA ASN A 154 -11.25 1.09 17.61
C ASN A 154 -12.29 -0.03 17.46
N TYR A 155 -11.90 -1.27 17.75
CA TYR A 155 -12.75 -2.45 17.60
C TYR A 155 -14.05 -2.39 18.42
N VAL A 156 -14.04 -1.80 19.63
CA VAL A 156 -15.22 -1.72 20.50
C VAL A 156 -16.26 -0.79 19.89
N ILE A 157 -15.79 0.39 19.46
CA ILE A 157 -16.63 1.42 18.83
C ILE A 157 -17.15 0.91 17.49
N LYS A 158 -16.28 0.26 16.70
CA LYS A 158 -16.63 -0.36 15.43
C LYS A 158 -17.75 -1.39 15.56
N LYS A 159 -17.64 -2.31 16.52
CA LYS A 159 -18.68 -3.31 16.80
C LYS A 159 -20.00 -2.64 17.22
N LYS A 160 -19.94 -1.66 18.13
CA LYS A 160 -21.14 -0.95 18.59
C LYS A 160 -21.81 -0.13 17.47
N LYS A 161 -21.03 0.51 16.60
CA LYS A 161 -21.55 1.23 15.42
C LYS A 161 -22.24 0.28 14.45
N LEU A 162 -21.65 -0.88 14.17
CA LEU A 162 -22.29 -1.91 13.32
C LEU A 162 -23.59 -2.45 13.93
N GLN A 163 -23.63 -2.66 15.26
CA GLN A 163 -24.86 -3.06 15.96
C GLN A 163 -25.95 -1.98 15.87
N ASN A 164 -25.61 -0.71 16.06
CA ASN A 164 -26.56 0.38 15.90
C ASN A 164 -27.10 0.48 14.45
N LEU A 165 -26.28 0.14 13.44
CA LEU A 165 -26.74 0.08 12.05
C LEU A 165 -27.68 -1.10 11.81
N ASP A 166 -27.44 -2.24 12.46
CA ASP A 166 -28.33 -3.41 12.43
C ASP A 166 -29.72 -3.08 13.03
N GLU A 167 -29.77 -2.37 14.15
CA GLU A 167 -31.03 -1.88 14.75
C GLU A 167 -31.79 -0.93 13.82
N LYS A 168 -31.06 -0.05 13.11
CA LYS A 168 -31.66 0.82 12.08
C LYS A 168 -32.20 0.02 10.90
N SER A 169 -31.48 -1.00 10.44
CA SER A 169 -31.96 -1.96 9.41
C SER A 169 -33.30 -2.59 9.82
N HIS A 170 -33.37 -3.07 11.07
CA HIS A 170 -34.58 -3.67 11.61
C HIS A 170 -35.76 -2.68 11.66
N SER A 171 -35.49 -1.43 12.01
CA SER A 171 -36.50 -0.36 12.06
C SER A 171 -37.07 -0.06 10.66
N ILE A 172 -36.21 0.03 9.65
CA ILE A 172 -36.64 0.24 8.25
C ILE A 172 -37.45 -0.97 7.75
N ARG A 173 -37.04 -2.19 8.12
CA ARG A 173 -37.80 -3.41 7.78
C ARG A 173 -39.19 -3.42 8.41
N ALA A 174 -39.31 -3.00 9.66
CA ALA A 174 -40.59 -2.88 10.34
C ALA A 174 -41.51 -1.87 9.63
N MET A 175 -40.97 -0.72 9.20
CA MET A 175 -41.68 0.28 8.41
C MET A 175 -42.23 -0.30 7.11
N ILE A 176 -41.39 -0.99 6.32
CA ILE A 176 -41.80 -1.59 5.06
C ILE A 176 -42.99 -2.53 5.29
N ARG A 177 -42.90 -3.41 6.30
CA ARG A 177 -43.97 -4.36 6.64
C ARG A 177 -45.27 -3.67 7.07
N GLU A 178 -45.19 -2.58 7.83
CA GLU A 178 -46.38 -1.83 8.23
C GLU A 178 -47.00 -1.06 7.06
N CYS A 179 -46.19 -0.45 6.20
CA CYS A 179 -46.66 0.20 4.96
C CYS A 179 -47.33 -0.80 4.01
N GLU A 180 -46.72 -1.98 3.78
CA GLU A 180 -47.34 -3.05 2.97
C GLU A 180 -48.68 -3.51 3.57
N LYS A 181 -48.74 -3.70 4.89
CA LYS A 181 -49.99 -4.03 5.59
C LYS A 181 -51.07 -2.96 5.41
N LEU A 182 -50.72 -1.68 5.43
CA LEU A 182 -51.71 -0.62 5.19
C LEU A 182 -52.23 -0.66 3.75
N MET A 183 -51.33 -0.87 2.79
CA MET A 183 -51.69 -0.96 1.37
C MET A 183 -52.59 -2.17 1.08
N ASP A 184 -52.42 -3.28 1.81
CA ASP A 184 -53.19 -4.51 1.59
C ASP A 184 -54.50 -4.59 2.41
N ASN A 185 -54.55 -4.01 3.62
CA ASN A 185 -55.70 -4.19 4.53
C ASN A 185 -56.72 -3.05 4.52
N GLU A 186 -56.39 -1.85 4.03
CA GLU A 186 -57.33 -0.73 4.09
C GLU A 186 -58.26 -0.67 2.86
N HIS A 187 -59.57 -0.74 3.11
CA HIS A 187 -60.60 -0.54 2.08
C HIS A 187 -60.46 0.79 1.32
N ALA A 188 -59.84 1.81 1.94
CA ALA A 188 -59.52 3.07 1.29
C ALA A 188 -58.61 2.89 0.06
N PHE A 189 -57.61 2.02 0.14
CA PHE A 189 -56.73 1.74 -0.98
C PHE A 189 -57.43 0.99 -2.10
N PHE A 190 -58.38 0.10 -1.80
CA PHE A 190 -59.22 -0.52 -2.84
C PHE A 190 -60.11 0.50 -3.57
N ILE A 191 -60.64 1.50 -2.85
CA ILE A 191 -61.44 2.58 -3.43
C ILE A 191 -60.57 3.55 -4.23
N MET A 192 -59.39 3.91 -3.71
CA MET A 192 -58.45 4.80 -4.38
C MET A 192 -57.73 4.11 -5.57
N ALA A 193 -57.51 2.80 -5.53
CA ALA A 193 -56.86 2.02 -6.59
C ALA A 193 -57.73 1.84 -7.85
N ASN A 194 -59.01 2.23 -7.79
CA ASN A 194 -59.80 2.41 -9.02
C ASN A 194 -59.24 3.54 -9.90
N ASP A 195 -58.45 4.47 -9.35
CA ASP A 195 -57.67 5.44 -10.14
C ASP A 195 -56.41 4.76 -10.72
N PRO A 196 -56.25 4.73 -12.06
CA PRO A 196 -55.06 4.16 -12.72
C PRO A 196 -53.74 4.74 -12.22
N HIS A 197 -53.69 6.03 -11.89
CA HIS A 197 -52.47 6.68 -11.41
C HIS A 197 -52.09 6.25 -10.00
N MET A 198 -53.09 5.98 -9.15
CA MET A 198 -52.87 5.50 -7.79
C MET A 198 -52.43 4.04 -7.79
N ALA A 199 -53.10 3.20 -8.60
CA ALA A 199 -52.72 1.80 -8.78
C ALA A 199 -51.28 1.64 -9.26
N LYS A 200 -50.86 2.46 -10.24
CA LYS A 200 -49.47 2.50 -10.71
C LYS A 200 -48.50 2.88 -9.59
N THR A 201 -48.80 3.95 -8.86
CA THR A 201 -47.95 4.42 -7.74
C THR A 201 -47.82 3.34 -6.65
N CYS A 202 -48.91 2.65 -6.30
CA CYS A 202 -48.87 1.54 -5.35
C CYS A 202 -48.01 0.37 -5.85
N SER A 203 -48.09 0.05 -7.14
CA SER A 203 -47.24 -1.01 -7.73
C SER A 203 -45.77 -0.62 -7.74
N ASP A 204 -45.45 0.62 -8.10
CA ASP A 204 -44.07 1.14 -8.11
C ASP A 204 -43.48 1.12 -6.69
N VAL A 205 -44.24 1.61 -5.70
CA VAL A 205 -43.79 1.60 -4.28
C VAL A 205 -43.66 0.18 -3.72
N LYS A 206 -44.53 -0.77 -4.11
CA LYS A 206 -44.36 -2.18 -3.74
C LYS A 206 -43.08 -2.76 -4.33
N HIS A 207 -42.76 -2.42 -5.58
CA HIS A 207 -41.50 -2.85 -6.20
C HIS A 207 -40.29 -2.29 -5.45
N ASP A 208 -40.31 -0.98 -5.15
CA ASP A 208 -39.27 -0.30 -4.37
C ASP A 208 -39.07 -0.95 -2.99
N PHE A 209 -40.16 -1.34 -2.32
CA PHE A 209 -40.10 -2.02 -1.02
C PHE A 209 -39.51 -3.42 -1.10
N VAL A 210 -39.83 -4.20 -2.13
CA VAL A 210 -39.22 -5.53 -2.35
C VAL A 210 -37.72 -5.40 -2.60
N GLU A 211 -37.30 -4.44 -3.44
CA GLU A 211 -35.88 -4.17 -3.69
C GLU A 211 -35.17 -3.73 -2.41
N ALA A 212 -35.76 -2.78 -1.68
CA ALA A 212 -35.25 -2.33 -0.38
C ALA A 212 -35.11 -3.50 0.61
N TYR A 213 -36.10 -4.40 0.66
CA TYR A 213 -36.08 -5.56 1.55
C TYR A 213 -34.93 -6.52 1.22
N HIS A 214 -34.72 -6.84 -0.06
CA HIS A 214 -33.60 -7.67 -0.50
C HIS A 214 -32.24 -7.03 -0.18
N ALA A 215 -32.12 -5.72 -0.43
CA ALA A 215 -30.90 -4.98 -0.11
C ALA A 215 -30.64 -4.93 1.42
N LEU A 216 -31.67 -4.76 2.25
CA LEU A 216 -31.55 -4.84 3.71
C LEU A 216 -31.10 -6.22 4.18
N MET A 217 -31.61 -7.32 3.59
CA MET A 217 -31.15 -8.67 3.94
C MET A 217 -29.67 -8.88 3.64
N GLU A 218 -29.19 -8.35 2.51
CA GLU A 218 -27.76 -8.42 2.17
C GLU A 218 -26.91 -7.58 3.13
N ILE A 219 -27.40 -6.40 3.54
CA ILE A 219 -26.72 -5.57 4.55
C ILE A 219 -26.64 -6.31 5.89
N ASP A 220 -27.72 -6.91 6.39
CA ASP A 220 -27.70 -7.69 7.63
C ASP A 220 -26.67 -8.83 7.56
N ARG A 221 -26.65 -9.56 6.43
CA ARG A 221 -25.67 -10.62 6.18
C ARG A 221 -24.24 -10.08 6.25
N GLN A 222 -23.98 -8.93 5.62
CA GLN A 222 -22.65 -8.30 5.60
C GLN A 222 -22.25 -7.82 7.00
N ILE A 223 -23.16 -7.21 7.76
CA ILE A 223 -22.93 -6.81 9.16
C ILE A 223 -22.52 -8.03 10.00
N ILE A 224 -23.21 -9.16 9.87
CA ILE A 224 -22.86 -10.40 10.59
C ILE A 224 -21.44 -10.87 10.23
N ILE A 225 -21.10 -10.89 8.94
CA ILE A 225 -19.76 -11.27 8.47
C ILE A 225 -18.70 -10.33 9.05
N TYR A 226 -18.94 -9.02 9.02
CA TYR A 226 -18.02 -8.02 9.56
C TYR A 226 -17.82 -8.12 11.06
N ILE A 227 -18.89 -8.31 11.83
CA ILE A 227 -18.79 -8.52 13.28
C ILE A 227 -17.95 -9.77 13.58
N ASN A 228 -18.20 -10.88 12.86
CA ASN A 228 -17.43 -12.11 13.01
C ASN A 228 -15.95 -11.93 12.67
N GLN A 229 -15.65 -11.22 11.57
CA GLN A 229 -14.26 -10.90 11.19
C GLN A 229 -13.56 -10.03 12.23
N ILE A 230 -14.25 -9.02 12.78
CA ILE A 230 -13.71 -8.17 13.86
C ILE A 230 -13.39 -9.02 15.10
N ASP A 231 -14.29 -9.92 15.49
CA ASP A 231 -14.09 -10.78 16.66
C ASP A 231 -12.91 -11.74 16.45
N GLN A 232 -12.76 -12.33 15.26
CA GLN A 232 -11.61 -13.17 14.92
C GLN A 232 -10.29 -12.39 14.93
N GLN A 233 -10.25 -11.20 14.31
CA GLN A 233 -9.07 -10.32 14.32
C GLN A 233 -8.69 -9.90 15.74
N ASN A 234 -9.68 -9.61 16.59
CA ASN A 234 -9.44 -9.25 17.98
C ASN A 234 -8.84 -10.42 18.77
N GLN A 235 -9.35 -11.64 18.59
CA GLN A 235 -8.76 -12.85 19.19
C GLN A 235 -7.31 -13.06 18.75
N LEU A 236 -7.04 -12.92 17.44
CA LEU A 236 -5.69 -13.02 16.88
C LEU A 236 -4.77 -11.95 17.48
N TYR A 237 -5.23 -10.71 17.56
CA TYR A 237 -4.44 -9.61 18.11
C TYR A 237 -4.17 -9.77 19.62
N LYS A 238 -5.14 -10.30 20.40
CA LYS A 238 -4.91 -10.70 21.79
C LYS A 238 -3.84 -11.80 21.91
N LYS A 239 -3.86 -12.80 21.02
CA LYS A 239 -2.83 -13.85 20.97
C LYS A 239 -1.47 -13.27 20.61
N ILE A 240 -1.39 -12.39 19.61
CA ILE A 240 -0.13 -11.71 19.24
C ILE A 240 0.41 -10.87 20.40
N ARG A 241 -0.44 -10.12 21.11
CA ARG A 241 0.01 -9.37 22.31
C ARG A 241 0.56 -10.29 23.40
N LYS A 242 -0.09 -11.43 23.64
CA LYS A 242 0.42 -12.43 24.59
C LYS A 242 1.75 -13.03 24.13
N LEU A 243 1.88 -13.38 22.85
CA LEU A 243 3.14 -13.89 22.29
C LEU A 243 4.24 -12.83 22.37
N LYS A 244 3.93 -11.57 22.05
CA LYS A 244 4.87 -10.45 22.21
C LYS A 244 5.32 -10.31 23.67
N TYR A 245 4.40 -10.35 24.63
CA TYR A 245 4.74 -10.31 26.04
C TYR A 245 5.66 -11.47 26.46
N LEU A 246 5.37 -12.70 26.03
CA LEU A 246 6.24 -13.86 26.28
C LEU A 246 7.60 -13.75 25.59
N GLN A 247 7.65 -13.13 24.41
CA GLN A 247 8.89 -12.84 23.69
C GLN A 247 9.73 -11.79 24.43
N ASP A 248 9.11 -10.70 24.88
CA ASP A 248 9.76 -9.63 25.65
C ASP A 248 10.32 -10.16 26.99
N GLN A 249 9.73 -11.24 27.52
CA GLN A 249 10.21 -11.95 28.71
C GLN A 249 11.20 -13.09 28.41
N PHE A 250 11.51 -13.36 27.13
CA PHE A 250 12.30 -14.50 26.67
C PHE A 250 11.75 -15.89 27.04
N LEU A 251 10.50 -15.99 27.50
CA LEU A 251 9.83 -17.22 27.88
C LEU A 251 9.12 -17.92 26.71
N ILE A 252 9.05 -17.28 25.54
CA ILE A 252 8.31 -17.80 24.39
C ILE A 252 8.76 -19.19 23.94
N LYS A 253 10.05 -19.54 24.07
CA LYS A 253 10.57 -20.86 23.68
C LYS A 253 10.21 -21.97 24.67
N THR A 254 10.00 -21.61 25.94
CA THR A 254 9.76 -22.54 27.04
C THR A 254 8.27 -22.78 27.25
N ASP A 255 7.47 -21.71 27.19
CA ASP A 255 6.05 -21.73 27.54
C ASP A 255 5.13 -21.99 26.32
N THR A 256 5.69 -22.05 25.10
CA THR A 256 4.91 -22.27 23.88
C THR A 256 5.54 -23.32 22.96
N ASN A 257 4.70 -23.96 22.14
CA ASN A 257 5.10 -24.94 21.13
C ASN A 257 5.59 -24.30 19.81
N ILE A 258 6.07 -23.05 19.84
CA ILE A 258 6.39 -22.29 18.63
C ILE A 258 7.50 -22.94 17.80
N VAL A 259 8.47 -23.60 18.45
CA VAL A 259 9.59 -24.29 17.79
C VAL A 259 9.07 -25.49 16.99
N GLN A 260 8.18 -26.28 17.57
CA GLN A 260 7.58 -27.45 16.90
C GLN A 260 6.74 -27.04 15.69
N VAL A 261 5.95 -25.95 15.81
CA VAL A 261 5.12 -25.44 14.71
C VAL A 261 5.97 -24.86 13.58
N LEU A 262 7.10 -24.23 13.92
CA LEU A 262 8.04 -23.67 12.94
C LEU A 262 8.79 -24.78 12.19
N GLU A 263 9.13 -25.88 12.87
CA GLU A 263 9.75 -27.06 12.25
C GLU A 263 8.76 -27.81 11.35
N GLU A 264 7.48 -27.86 11.71
CA GLU A 264 6.43 -28.51 10.92
C GLU A 264 6.04 -27.67 9.68
N LYS A 265 6.17 -26.35 9.74
CA LYS A 265 5.81 -25.44 8.65
C LYS A 265 7.04 -24.80 8.00
N ASN A 266 7.37 -25.28 6.80
CA ASN A 266 8.35 -24.66 5.89
C ASN A 266 7.65 -23.91 4.74
N PRO A 267 7.13 -22.69 4.96
CA PRO A 267 6.54 -21.93 3.89
C PRO A 267 7.61 -21.33 2.96
N LEU A 268 7.47 -21.57 1.66
CA LEU A 268 8.34 -21.07 0.59
C LEU A 268 8.60 -19.55 0.61
N TRP A 269 7.69 -18.75 1.16
CA TRP A 269 7.85 -17.29 1.25
C TRP A 269 8.82 -16.83 2.36
N MET A 270 9.14 -17.70 3.32
CA MET A 270 10.13 -17.44 4.38
C MET A 270 11.56 -17.82 3.96
N GLU A 271 11.71 -18.55 2.86
CA GLU A 271 13.03 -18.87 2.32
C GLU A 271 13.68 -17.61 1.73
N SER A 272 14.99 -17.44 1.97
CA SER A 272 15.75 -16.42 1.27
C SER A 272 15.65 -16.70 -0.23
N ARG A 273 15.21 -15.72 -1.02
CA ARG A 273 15.12 -15.85 -2.49
C ARG A 273 16.41 -16.41 -3.04
N GLN A 274 16.37 -17.66 -3.49
CA GLN A 274 17.51 -18.26 -4.17
C GLN A 274 17.61 -17.60 -5.55
N TYR A 275 18.50 -16.62 -5.68
CA TYR A 275 18.89 -16.12 -7.00
C TYR A 275 19.72 -17.20 -7.69
N SER A 276 19.06 -18.14 -8.35
CA SER A 276 19.73 -18.97 -9.33
C SER A 276 20.21 -18.03 -10.44
N LYS A 277 21.53 -17.85 -10.54
CA LYS A 277 22.13 -17.23 -11.72
C LYS A 277 21.93 -18.21 -12.87
N ILE A 278 20.78 -18.12 -13.54
CA ILE A 278 20.55 -18.84 -14.79
C ILE A 278 21.54 -18.24 -15.78
N ARG A 279 22.70 -18.87 -15.91
CA ARG A 279 23.64 -18.55 -16.97
C ARG A 279 23.00 -19.04 -18.27
N LEU A 280 22.88 -18.17 -19.27
CA LEU A 280 22.49 -18.62 -20.60
C LEU A 280 23.47 -19.69 -21.06
N SER A 281 22.97 -20.78 -21.64
CA SER A 281 23.83 -21.78 -22.26
C SER A 281 24.59 -21.15 -23.43
N LEU A 282 25.89 -21.41 -23.49
CA LEU A 282 26.77 -20.87 -24.54
C LEU A 282 26.36 -21.36 -25.93
N GLU A 283 25.79 -22.55 -26.00
CA GLU A 283 25.32 -23.18 -27.24
C GLU A 283 24.11 -22.42 -27.82
N MET A 284 23.14 -22.04 -26.97
CA MET A 284 22.01 -21.20 -27.37
C MET A 284 22.44 -19.81 -27.84
N LEU A 285 23.50 -19.25 -27.25
CA LEU A 285 24.06 -17.96 -27.68
C LEU A 285 24.79 -18.05 -29.04
N ARG A 286 25.35 -19.20 -29.39
CA ARG A 286 26.12 -19.40 -30.62
C ARG A 286 25.27 -19.78 -31.82
N GLU A 287 24.24 -20.60 -31.61
CA GLU A 287 23.45 -21.14 -32.72
C GLU A 287 22.23 -20.30 -33.08
N ASN A 288 21.72 -19.50 -32.13
CA ASN A 288 20.43 -18.84 -32.30
C ASN A 288 20.57 -17.32 -32.39
N ASP A 289 20.70 -16.83 -33.63
CA ASP A 289 20.82 -15.40 -33.96
C ASP A 289 19.65 -14.55 -33.40
N GLN A 290 18.48 -15.16 -33.21
CA GLN A 290 17.31 -14.49 -32.63
C GLN A 290 17.56 -14.10 -31.16
N ILE A 291 18.26 -14.94 -30.39
CA ILE A 291 18.60 -14.68 -28.99
C ILE A 291 19.61 -13.53 -28.90
N VAL A 292 20.56 -13.46 -29.84
CA VAL A 292 21.52 -12.35 -29.93
C VAL A 292 20.82 -11.03 -30.24
N GLN A 293 19.82 -11.03 -31.13
CA GLN A 293 19.02 -9.83 -31.42
C GLN A 293 18.19 -9.37 -30.21
N ILE A 294 17.59 -10.31 -29.48
CA ILE A 294 16.83 -10.01 -28.26
C ILE A 294 17.76 -9.45 -27.18
N LEU A 295 18.96 -10.02 -27.01
CA LEU A 295 19.96 -9.50 -26.07
C LEU A 295 20.45 -8.10 -26.46
N ARG A 296 20.62 -7.80 -27.75
CA ARG A 296 20.91 -6.42 -28.20
C ARG A 296 19.80 -5.45 -27.84
N LYS A 297 18.54 -5.80 -28.11
CA LYS A 297 17.38 -4.96 -27.74
C LYS A 297 17.28 -4.74 -26.23
N ILE A 298 17.58 -5.76 -25.42
CA ILE A 298 17.58 -5.65 -23.95
C ILE A 298 18.76 -4.79 -23.47
N ALA A 299 19.95 -4.94 -24.07
CA ALA A 299 21.13 -4.14 -23.72
C ALA A 299 20.95 -2.66 -24.06
N GLU A 300 20.36 -2.35 -25.23
CA GLU A 300 19.98 -0.99 -25.64
C GLU A 300 18.97 -0.37 -24.66
N ARG A 301 17.96 -1.15 -24.25
CA ARG A 301 16.92 -0.69 -23.32
C ARG A 301 17.43 -0.49 -21.89
N ASN A 302 18.42 -1.27 -21.46
CA ASN A 302 19.06 -1.15 -20.15
C ASN A 302 20.22 -0.12 -20.13
N GLY A 303 20.45 0.61 -21.22
CA GLY A 303 21.48 1.66 -21.28
C GLY A 303 22.91 1.13 -21.17
N ILE A 304 23.13 -0.16 -21.40
CA ILE A 304 24.48 -0.75 -21.46
C ILE A 304 25.07 -0.33 -22.81
N GLN A 305 25.55 0.92 -22.88
CA GLN A 305 26.45 1.32 -23.94
C GLN A 305 27.62 0.35 -23.88
N LYS A 306 27.99 -0.23 -25.02
CA LYS A 306 29.23 -1.01 -25.13
C LYS A 306 30.30 -0.17 -24.48
N THR A 307 30.77 -0.53 -23.28
CA THR A 307 32.09 -0.10 -22.85
C THR A 307 32.96 -0.58 -23.99
N ALA A 308 33.48 0.37 -24.78
CA ALA A 308 34.37 0.05 -25.86
C ALA A 308 35.48 -0.77 -25.22
N ARG A 309 35.37 -2.10 -25.31
CA ARG A 309 36.50 -2.97 -25.09
C ARG A 309 37.47 -2.44 -26.13
N THR A 310 38.59 -1.91 -25.67
CA THR A 310 39.70 -1.59 -26.54
C THR A 310 39.91 -2.84 -27.37
N GLU A 311 39.47 -2.82 -28.62
CA GLU A 311 39.70 -3.91 -29.55
C GLU A 311 41.21 -3.95 -29.63
N ALA A 312 41.82 -5.03 -29.12
CA ALA A 312 43.25 -5.20 -29.24
C ALA A 312 43.57 -5.17 -30.73
N GLU A 313 44.61 -4.41 -31.10
CA GLU A 313 45.07 -4.34 -32.48
C GLU A 313 45.35 -5.76 -32.98
N PRO A 314 45.09 -6.05 -34.27
CA PRO A 314 45.32 -7.38 -34.84
C PRO A 314 46.78 -7.80 -34.61
N LEU A 315 47.00 -9.05 -34.16
CA LEU A 315 48.35 -9.58 -33.96
C LEU A 315 49.19 -9.36 -35.21
N THR A 316 50.39 -8.82 -35.03
CA THR A 316 51.35 -8.65 -36.11
C THR A 316 52.09 -9.96 -36.36
N ASP A 317 52.62 -10.16 -37.58
CA ASP A 317 53.39 -11.36 -37.93
C ASP A 317 54.65 -11.54 -37.07
N GLU A 318 55.10 -10.49 -36.36
CA GLU A 318 56.19 -10.55 -35.39
C GLU A 318 55.77 -11.24 -34.07
N ASP A 319 54.52 -11.06 -33.64
CA ASP A 319 53.97 -11.68 -32.41
C ASP A 319 53.78 -13.20 -32.56
N LEU A 320 53.65 -13.67 -33.81
CA LEU A 320 53.52 -15.07 -34.16
C LEU A 320 54.88 -15.80 -34.20
N GLN A 321 56.01 -15.09 -34.07
CA GLN A 321 57.33 -15.72 -34.02
C GLN A 321 57.62 -16.27 -32.62
N THR A 322 57.94 -17.56 -32.56
CA THR A 322 58.37 -18.26 -31.35
C THR A 322 59.65 -17.64 -30.79
N HIS A 323 59.50 -16.79 -29.77
CA HIS A 323 60.63 -16.32 -28.97
C HIS A 323 61.16 -17.49 -28.12
N VAL A 324 62.10 -18.26 -28.67
CA VAL A 324 62.86 -19.27 -27.92
C VAL A 324 63.83 -18.54 -26.99
N GLN A 325 63.38 -18.19 -25.78
CA GLN A 325 64.28 -17.81 -24.70
C GLN A 325 65.08 -19.06 -24.28
N ARG A 326 66.35 -19.14 -24.68
CA ARG A 326 67.28 -20.13 -24.12
C ARG A 326 67.56 -19.74 -22.66
N LEU A 327 66.96 -20.48 -21.72
CA LEU A 327 67.29 -20.38 -20.30
C LEU A 327 68.79 -20.66 -20.12
N LYS A 328 69.53 -19.67 -19.60
CA LYS A 328 70.97 -19.78 -19.30
C LYS A 328 71.15 -20.42 -17.93
N GLU A 329 70.77 -21.68 -17.79
CA GLU A 329 71.04 -22.43 -16.57
C GLU A 329 72.39 -23.15 -16.71
N VAL A 330 73.26 -22.99 -15.71
CA VAL A 330 74.54 -23.71 -15.63
C VAL A 330 74.31 -24.88 -14.69
N ASP A 331 74.65 -26.09 -15.12
CA ASP A 331 74.46 -27.30 -14.33
C ASP A 331 75.34 -27.24 -13.07
N PRO A 332 74.75 -27.17 -11.86
CA PRO A 332 75.51 -26.99 -10.62
C PRO A 332 76.40 -28.20 -10.30
N THR A 333 76.05 -29.39 -10.80
CA THR A 333 76.80 -30.64 -10.62
C THR A 333 78.13 -30.66 -11.38
N GLU A 334 78.22 -30.04 -12.56
CA GLU A 334 79.48 -29.96 -13.31
C GLU A 334 80.49 -29.05 -12.60
N VAL A 335 80.01 -27.92 -12.08
CA VAL A 335 80.82 -26.97 -11.30
C VAL A 335 81.32 -27.61 -10.00
N TRP A 336 80.50 -28.45 -9.35
CA TRP A 336 80.90 -29.19 -8.14
C TRP A 336 82.00 -30.22 -8.42
N ASN A 337 81.89 -30.99 -9.50
CA ASN A 337 82.90 -31.99 -9.86
C ASN A 337 84.27 -31.34 -10.18
N ALA A 338 84.25 -30.20 -10.88
CA ALA A 338 85.47 -29.44 -11.16
C ALA A 338 86.06 -28.82 -9.87
N PHE A 339 85.19 -28.42 -8.92
CA PHE A 339 85.62 -27.92 -7.62
C PHE A 339 86.28 -29.02 -6.77
N SER A 340 85.67 -30.20 -6.68
CA SER A 340 86.19 -31.35 -5.92
C SER A 340 87.54 -31.86 -6.42
N ALA A 341 87.87 -31.63 -7.70
CA ALA A 341 89.18 -31.93 -8.26
C ALA A 341 90.25 -30.85 -7.95
N SER A 342 89.85 -29.68 -7.46
CA SER A 342 90.71 -28.54 -7.17
C SER A 342 90.98 -28.43 -5.66
N SER A 343 92.18 -28.00 -5.26
CA SER A 343 92.55 -27.79 -3.85
C SER A 343 92.27 -26.37 -3.34
N TYR A 344 91.44 -25.60 -4.06
CA TYR A 344 91.11 -24.21 -3.72
C TYR A 344 89.92 -24.11 -2.76
N ASN A 345 89.74 -22.93 -2.17
CA ASN A 345 88.53 -22.60 -1.40
C ASN A 345 87.33 -22.48 -2.36
N LEU A 346 86.15 -22.94 -1.95
CA LEU A 346 84.94 -22.97 -2.78
C LEU A 346 84.62 -21.61 -3.43
N PHE A 347 84.72 -20.52 -2.69
CA PHE A 347 84.44 -19.18 -3.22
C PHE A 347 85.55 -18.66 -4.16
N ASP A 348 86.83 -18.95 -3.86
CA ASP A 348 87.96 -18.59 -4.73
C ASP A 348 87.94 -19.38 -6.05
N PHE A 349 87.45 -20.62 -6.00
CA PHE A 349 87.25 -21.46 -7.18
C PHE A 349 86.12 -20.92 -8.07
N ILE A 350 84.97 -20.58 -7.46
CA ILE A 350 83.84 -19.97 -8.16
C ILE A 350 84.24 -18.64 -8.82
N LEU A 351 85.12 -17.84 -8.22
CA LEU A 351 85.62 -16.60 -8.82
C LEU A 351 86.58 -16.81 -10.02
N LYS A 352 87.28 -17.96 -10.07
CA LYS A 352 88.26 -18.27 -11.12
C LYS A 352 87.73 -19.24 -12.19
N TYR A 353 86.53 -19.76 -12.03
CA TYR A 353 85.95 -20.71 -12.97
C TYR A 353 85.52 -20.00 -14.27
N ASP A 354 85.91 -20.54 -15.42
CA ASP A 354 85.58 -19.97 -16.73
C ASP A 354 84.11 -20.26 -17.07
N TYR A 355 83.21 -19.35 -16.67
CA TYR A 355 81.81 -19.40 -17.08
C TYR A 355 81.62 -18.90 -18.51
N ASN A 356 80.74 -19.55 -19.28
CA ASN A 356 80.37 -19.16 -20.65
C ASN A 356 79.63 -17.80 -20.75
N SER A 357 79.45 -17.06 -19.65
CA SER A 357 78.81 -15.73 -19.61
C SER A 357 79.31 -14.94 -18.39
N LYS A 358 79.46 -13.61 -18.53
CA LYS A 358 79.82 -12.71 -17.44
C LYS A 358 78.69 -12.68 -16.39
N ARG A 359 79.01 -12.96 -15.13
CA ARG A 359 78.07 -13.02 -14.00
C ARG A 359 78.37 -11.93 -12.98
N ASP A 360 77.33 -11.47 -12.30
CA ASP A 360 77.45 -10.49 -11.22
C ASP A 360 77.80 -11.18 -9.88
N ILE A 361 78.28 -10.43 -8.89
CA ILE A 361 78.73 -10.97 -7.59
C ILE A 361 77.58 -11.69 -6.87
N GLU A 362 76.34 -11.21 -7.02
CA GLU A 362 75.14 -11.83 -6.47
C GLU A 362 74.87 -13.22 -7.05
N ASP A 363 75.12 -13.42 -8.35
CA ASP A 363 74.96 -14.72 -9.00
C ASP A 363 76.00 -15.74 -8.49
N HIS A 364 77.23 -15.28 -8.23
CA HIS A 364 78.29 -16.12 -7.67
C HIS A 364 77.99 -16.51 -6.20
N ALA A 365 77.42 -15.58 -5.42
CA ALA A 365 76.97 -15.87 -4.06
C ALA A 365 75.77 -16.85 -4.05
N ALA A 366 74.82 -16.70 -4.99
CA ALA A 366 73.71 -17.62 -5.14
C ALA A 366 74.18 -19.04 -5.50
N LEU A 367 75.15 -19.17 -6.42
CA LEU A 367 75.77 -20.45 -6.77
C LEU A 367 76.55 -21.06 -5.60
N PHE A 368 77.30 -20.26 -4.85
CA PHE A 368 77.97 -20.72 -3.63
C PHE A 368 76.98 -21.31 -2.64
N CYS A 369 75.89 -20.61 -2.36
CA CYS A 369 74.83 -21.11 -1.47
C CYS A 369 74.16 -22.37 -2.03
N GLN A 370 73.86 -22.42 -3.34
CA GLN A 370 73.27 -23.60 -3.96
C GLN A 370 74.18 -24.83 -3.86
N LEU A 371 75.48 -24.68 -4.11
CA LEU A 371 76.44 -25.79 -4.03
C LEU A 371 76.60 -26.32 -2.59
N VAL A 372 76.66 -25.43 -1.60
CA VAL A 372 76.74 -25.83 -0.18
C VAL A 372 75.47 -26.55 0.27
N ILE A 373 74.30 -26.14 -0.22
CA ILE A 373 73.02 -26.79 0.08
C ILE A 373 72.91 -28.16 -0.59
N LEU A 374 73.40 -28.29 -1.82
CA LEU A 374 73.30 -29.53 -2.59
C LEU A 374 74.28 -30.61 -2.12
N HIS A 375 75.47 -30.24 -1.64
CA HIS A 375 76.51 -31.19 -1.21
C HIS A 375 77.04 -30.94 0.22
N PRO A 376 76.18 -31.00 1.26
CA PRO A 376 76.56 -30.67 2.64
C PRO A 376 77.52 -31.70 3.26
N GLU A 377 77.42 -32.98 2.86
CA GLU A 377 78.23 -34.09 3.40
C GLU A 377 79.69 -34.08 2.90
N GLU A 378 79.93 -33.45 1.74
CA GLU A 378 81.22 -33.38 1.04
C GLU A 378 81.98 -32.06 1.31
N CYS A 379 81.36 -31.13 2.04
CA CYS A 379 81.96 -29.86 2.45
C CYS A 379 82.70 -29.98 3.79
N ARG A 380 84.02 -29.75 3.80
CA ARG A 380 84.78 -29.57 5.05
C ARG A 380 84.84 -28.09 5.43
N MET A 381 83.95 -27.67 6.33
CA MET A 381 83.97 -26.31 6.89
C MET A 381 85.10 -26.18 7.91
N THR A 382 86.06 -25.27 7.66
CA THR A 382 87.25 -25.10 8.51
C THR A 382 87.05 -24.12 9.68
N GLY A 383 85.85 -23.55 9.84
CA GLY A 383 85.50 -22.65 10.95
C GLY A 383 86.20 -21.28 10.88
N LYS A 384 86.84 -20.95 9.75
CA LYS A 384 87.48 -19.65 9.47
C LYS A 384 86.68 -18.94 8.38
N TYR A 385 86.51 -17.63 8.55
CA TYR A 385 85.80 -16.76 7.63
C TYR A 385 86.80 -15.85 6.90
N ALA A 386 86.57 -15.62 5.62
CA ALA A 386 87.31 -14.66 4.80
C ALA A 386 86.35 -13.59 4.28
N THR A 387 86.87 -12.38 4.05
CA THR A 387 86.07 -11.24 3.61
C THR A 387 86.48 -10.86 2.19
N TYR A 388 85.51 -10.80 1.27
CA TYR A 388 85.72 -10.28 -0.08
C TYR A 388 84.63 -9.26 -0.42
N GLN A 389 85.05 -8.03 -0.76
CA GLN A 389 84.18 -6.91 -1.17
C GLN A 389 82.89 -6.79 -0.33
N ASP A 390 83.04 -6.72 1.00
CA ASP A 390 82.00 -6.60 2.02
C ASP A 390 81.14 -7.85 2.32
N ILE A 391 81.48 -9.02 1.77
CA ILE A 391 80.82 -10.30 2.10
C ILE A 391 81.79 -11.20 2.89
N GLU A 392 81.38 -11.58 4.11
CA GLU A 392 82.06 -12.61 4.91
C GLU A 392 81.57 -14.00 4.49
N TYR A 393 82.46 -14.84 3.97
CA TYR A 393 82.14 -16.21 3.57
C TYR A 393 82.99 -17.24 4.33
N PRO A 394 82.42 -18.41 4.66
CA PRO A 394 83.17 -19.48 5.30
C PRO A 394 84.13 -20.13 4.31
N ILE A 395 85.35 -20.43 4.78
CA ILE A 395 86.33 -21.18 3.99
C ILE A 395 85.93 -22.66 4.00
N ILE A 396 85.42 -23.12 2.85
CA ILE A 396 84.98 -24.49 2.61
C ILE A 396 85.93 -25.15 1.61
N TYR A 397 86.43 -26.33 1.98
CA TYR A 397 87.16 -27.24 1.10
C TYR A 397 86.32 -28.48 0.80
N ALA A 398 86.54 -29.11 -0.35
CA ALA A 398 86.04 -30.47 -0.58
C ALA A 398 86.72 -31.45 0.39
N LYS A 399 85.95 -32.43 0.91
CA LYS A 399 86.36 -33.33 1.99
C LYS A 399 87.20 -34.52 1.53
#